data_AF-A0A974RZM2-F1
#
_entry.id   AF-A0A974RZM2-F1
#
_cell.length_a   1.000
_cell.length_b   1.000
_cell.length_c   1.000
_cell.angle_alpha   90.00
_cell.angle_beta   90.00
_cell.angle_gamma   90.00
#
_symmetry.space_group_name_H-M   'P 1'
#
loop_
_entity.id
_entity.type
_entity.pdbx_description
1 polymer ?
#
loop_
_entity_poly.entity_id
_entity_poly.type
_entity_poly.pdbx_seq_one_letter_code
_entity_poly.pdbx_strand_id
1 'polypeptide(L)'
;MPKQDQQALENMPDLVTHDTEEAPGAFETKGGLKQRDNLPAVMYSKNTVASLEGKLIKLGGYPVPIENDAQGKVTQLFIVPYPGACIHVPPPPPNQIVLINYPKGIQINDIYEPIWVIGKLHIEQVTNELADAVYTMQADNVRLVQESDL
;
A
#
# COMPACT_ATOMS: atom_id res chain seq x y z
N MET A 1 8.36 8.27 1.06
CA MET A 1 8.15 9.21 2.19
C MET A 1 9.37 10.09 2.42
N PRO A 2 9.23 11.27 3.05
CA PRO A 2 10.36 12.12 3.47
C PRO A 2 11.26 11.45 4.52
N LYS A 3 12.53 11.88 4.61
CA LYS A 3 13.50 11.33 5.58
C LYS A 3 13.07 11.52 7.04
N GLN A 4 12.40 12.63 7.35
CA GLN A 4 11.93 12.89 8.71
C GLN A 4 10.88 11.87 9.16
N ASP A 5 9.93 11.54 8.28
CA ASP A 5 8.90 10.54 8.56
C ASP A 5 9.51 9.15 8.68
N GLN A 6 10.48 8.82 7.81
CA GLN A 6 11.25 7.58 7.91
C GLN A 6 11.92 7.46 9.28
N GLN A 7 12.64 8.49 9.73
CA GLN A 7 13.28 8.50 11.04
C GLN A 7 12.26 8.40 12.18
N ALA A 8 11.08 9.01 12.05
CA ALA A 8 10.05 8.93 13.07
C ALA A 8 9.44 7.52 13.17
N LEU A 9 9.34 6.77 12.05
CA LEU A 9 8.96 5.35 12.04
C LEU A 9 10.05 4.47 12.64
N GLU A 10 11.32 4.72 12.31
CA GLU A 10 12.46 3.94 12.84
C GLU A 10 12.65 4.12 14.35
N ASN A 11 12.28 5.27 14.91
CA ASN A 11 12.35 5.56 16.35
C ASN A 11 11.04 5.26 17.09
N MET A 12 10.08 4.62 16.43
CA MET A 12 8.78 4.31 17.01
C MET A 12 8.94 3.25 18.09
N PRO A 13 8.36 3.44 19.29
CA PRO A 13 8.32 2.37 20.29
C PRO A 13 7.48 1.20 19.74
N ASP A 14 7.85 -0.04 20.09
CA ASP A 14 7.09 -1.23 19.72
C ASP A 14 5.63 -1.08 20.15
N LEU A 15 4.76 -0.80 19.19
CA LEU A 15 3.33 -0.58 19.43
C LEU A 15 2.56 -1.87 19.69
N VAL A 16 3.16 -3.01 19.33
CA VAL A 16 2.50 -4.32 19.34
C VAL A 16 3.41 -5.30 20.05
N THR A 17 3.00 -5.75 21.25
CA THR A 17 3.56 -6.96 21.85
C THR A 17 3.18 -8.14 20.95
N HIS A 18 4.16 -8.87 20.43
CA HIS A 18 3.92 -10.00 19.52
C HIS A 18 3.33 -11.25 20.23
N ASP A 19 2.91 -11.12 21.49
CA ASP A 19 2.39 -12.20 22.36
C ASP A 19 0.87 -12.15 22.57
N THR A 20 0.15 -11.23 21.93
CA THR A 20 -1.33 -11.13 22.05
C THR A 20 -2.04 -11.70 20.84
N GLU A 21 -3.21 -12.31 21.06
CA GLU A 21 -4.09 -12.79 19.98
C GLU A 21 -4.28 -11.72 18.91
N GLU A 22 -4.08 -12.10 17.65
CA GLU A 22 -4.23 -11.23 16.49
C GLU A 22 -5.65 -10.64 16.47
N ALA A 23 -5.75 -9.32 16.34
CA ALA A 23 -7.05 -8.70 16.13
C ALA A 23 -7.64 -9.25 14.82
N PRO A 24 -8.94 -9.62 14.77
CA PRO A 24 -9.55 -10.13 13.57
C PRO A 24 -9.35 -9.16 12.39
N GLY A 25 -8.85 -9.71 11.27
CA GLY A 25 -8.46 -8.95 10.10
C GLY A 25 -9.60 -8.10 9.53
N ALA A 26 -9.28 -6.90 9.07
CA ALA A 26 -10.24 -5.91 8.59
C ALA A 26 -10.44 -5.96 7.06
N PHE A 27 -10.02 -7.05 6.40
CA PHE A 27 -10.07 -7.15 4.94
C PHE A 27 -11.50 -7.04 4.36
N GLU A 28 -12.49 -7.60 5.07
CA GLU A 28 -13.91 -7.51 4.68
C GLU A 28 -14.63 -6.30 5.29
N THR A 29 -13.96 -5.51 6.14
CA THR A 29 -14.59 -4.38 6.84
C THR A 29 -14.22 -3.05 6.19
N LYS A 30 -15.21 -2.16 6.08
CA LYS A 30 -15.00 -0.78 5.61
C LYS A 30 -13.90 -0.12 6.44
N GLY A 31 -12.84 0.36 5.79
CA GLY A 31 -11.72 1.04 6.44
C GLY A 31 -10.54 0.14 6.82
N GLY A 32 -10.37 -1.04 6.23
CA GLY A 32 -9.30 -1.98 6.58
C GLY A 32 -7.84 -1.45 6.49
N LEU A 33 -7.59 -0.37 5.75
CA LEU A 33 -6.29 0.32 5.70
C LEU A 33 -6.29 1.70 6.37
N LYS A 34 -7.38 2.08 7.05
CA LYS A 34 -7.43 3.35 7.78
C LYS A 34 -6.80 3.19 9.16
N GLN A 35 -6.04 4.20 9.53
CA GLN A 35 -5.43 4.27 10.86
C GLN A 35 -6.51 4.29 11.94
N ARG A 36 -6.30 3.51 13.00
CA ARG A 36 -7.12 3.57 14.22
C ARG A 36 -6.66 4.74 15.09
N ASP A 37 -7.48 5.15 16.06
CA ASP A 37 -7.12 6.22 17.00
C ASP A 37 -5.92 5.85 17.90
N ASN A 38 -5.23 6.85 18.44
CA ASN A 38 -4.11 6.74 19.39
C ASN A 38 -2.79 6.16 18.84
N LEU A 39 -2.54 6.26 17.54
CA LEU A 39 -1.21 5.95 16.99
C LEU A 39 -0.29 7.20 17.04
N PRO A 40 1.03 7.03 17.03
CA PRO A 40 1.95 8.15 16.87
C PRO A 40 1.69 8.94 15.58
N ALA A 41 1.92 10.25 15.61
CA ALA A 41 1.57 11.18 14.53
C ALA A 41 2.11 10.76 13.14
N VAL A 42 3.27 10.10 13.10
CA VAL A 42 3.88 9.60 11.86
C VAL A 42 2.99 8.58 11.13
N MET A 43 2.15 7.83 11.86
CA MET A 43 1.22 6.85 11.28
C MET A 43 0.11 7.50 10.45
N TYR A 44 -0.17 8.78 10.67
CA TYR A 44 -1.15 9.54 9.88
C TYR A 44 -0.49 10.40 8.80
N SER A 45 0.83 10.28 8.60
CA SER A 45 1.55 11.20 7.72
C SER A 45 1.09 11.10 6.27
N LYS A 46 0.77 12.28 5.73
CA LYS A 46 0.46 12.53 4.32
C LYS A 46 1.60 13.29 3.62
N ASN A 47 2.76 13.44 4.27
CA ASN A 47 3.88 14.18 3.70
C ASN A 47 4.47 13.43 2.50
N THR A 48 4.80 14.17 1.44
CA THR A 48 5.24 13.60 0.16
C THR A 48 6.67 14.00 -0.18
N VAL A 49 7.28 13.26 -1.11
CA VAL A 49 8.59 13.62 -1.67
C VAL A 49 8.37 14.26 -3.03
N ALA A 50 8.36 15.59 -3.10
CA ALA A 50 8.02 16.35 -4.31
C ALA A 50 8.83 15.92 -5.56
N SER A 51 10.10 15.53 -5.37
CA SER A 51 10.95 15.06 -6.47
C SER A 51 10.55 13.72 -7.09
N LEU A 52 9.51 13.06 -6.58
CA LEU A 52 8.96 11.83 -7.14
C LEU A 52 7.82 12.09 -8.14
N GLU A 53 7.27 13.31 -8.17
CA GLU A 53 6.19 13.67 -9.08
C GLU A 53 6.58 13.41 -10.54
N GLY A 54 5.70 12.69 -11.24
CA GLY A 54 5.81 12.40 -12.66
C GLY A 54 6.98 11.48 -13.04
N LYS A 55 7.68 10.86 -12.09
CA LYS A 55 8.79 9.94 -12.39
C LYS A 55 8.26 8.57 -12.83
N LEU A 56 8.89 8.02 -13.87
CA LEU A 56 8.76 6.62 -14.22
C LEU A 56 9.59 5.79 -13.23
N ILE A 57 8.93 4.93 -12.46
CA ILE A 57 9.59 4.13 -11.42
C ILE A 57 9.17 2.65 -11.52
N LYS A 58 10.03 1.77 -11.00
CA LYS A 58 9.70 0.38 -10.67
C LYS A 58 9.49 0.30 -9.16
N LEU A 59 8.30 -0.09 -8.73
CA LEU A 59 7.89 -0.19 -7.34
C LEU A 59 7.54 -1.65 -7.00
N GLY A 60 8.10 -2.14 -5.91
CA GLY A 60 7.78 -3.46 -5.36
C GLY A 60 6.89 -3.31 -4.14
N GLY A 61 5.97 -4.26 -3.95
CA GLY A 61 5.16 -4.34 -2.75
C GLY A 61 4.06 -5.37 -2.88
N TYR A 62 3.15 -5.37 -1.91
CA TYR A 62 2.08 -6.36 -1.82
C TYR A 62 0.77 -5.76 -2.32
N PRO A 63 -0.01 -6.51 -3.13
CA PRO A 63 -1.24 -6.00 -3.70
C PRO A 63 -2.40 -6.05 -2.71
N VAL A 64 -3.21 -5.00 -2.70
CA VAL A 64 -4.53 -4.97 -2.07
C VAL A 64 -5.57 -4.65 -3.16
N PRO A 65 -6.31 -5.65 -3.68
CA PRO A 65 -7.29 -5.43 -4.73
C PRO A 65 -8.40 -4.46 -4.34
N ILE A 66 -8.80 -3.57 -5.25
CA ILE A 66 -9.89 -2.60 -5.07
C ILE A 66 -11.01 -2.85 -6.08
N GLU A 67 -10.65 -2.97 -7.36
CA GLU A 67 -11.60 -3.20 -8.45
C GLU A 67 -11.13 -4.35 -9.34
N ASN A 68 -12.10 -5.11 -9.85
CA ASN A 68 -11.89 -6.20 -10.80
C ASN A 68 -12.69 -5.96 -12.07
N ASP A 69 -12.16 -6.43 -13.21
CA ASP A 69 -12.94 -6.53 -14.45
C ASP A 69 -13.94 -7.70 -14.42
N ALA A 70 -14.75 -7.82 -15.46
CA ALA A 70 -15.74 -8.89 -15.60
C ALA A 70 -15.13 -10.30 -15.70
N GLN A 71 -13.81 -10.41 -15.93
CA GLN A 71 -13.06 -11.66 -15.99
C GLN A 71 -12.39 -11.98 -14.65
N GLY A 72 -12.53 -11.12 -13.64
CA GLY A 72 -11.94 -11.28 -12.31
C GLY A 72 -10.49 -10.80 -12.21
N LYS A 73 -9.96 -10.07 -13.21
CA LYS A 73 -8.62 -9.48 -13.12
C LYS A 73 -8.68 -8.17 -12.37
N VAL A 74 -7.71 -7.96 -11.49
CA VAL A 74 -7.58 -6.75 -10.68
C VAL A 74 -7.15 -5.59 -11.57
N THR A 75 -8.02 -4.59 -11.73
CA THR A 75 -7.78 -3.39 -12.57
C THR A 75 -7.39 -2.16 -11.75
N GLN A 76 -7.73 -2.17 -10.46
CA GLN A 76 -7.32 -1.16 -9.50
C GLN A 76 -6.91 -1.83 -8.19
N LEU A 77 -5.78 -1.41 -7.63
CA LEU A 77 -5.20 -1.99 -6.42
C LEU A 77 -4.42 -0.95 -5.63
N PHE A 78 -4.27 -1.12 -4.32
CA PHE A 78 -3.19 -0.48 -3.58
C PHE A 78 -1.94 -1.34 -3.59
N ILE A 79 -0.78 -0.69 -3.53
CA ILE A 79 0.49 -1.31 -3.17
C ILE A 79 0.87 -0.85 -1.77
N VAL A 80 1.21 -1.82 -0.93
CA VAL A 80 1.64 -1.62 0.46
C VAL A 80 3.02 -2.27 0.70
N PRO A 81 3.79 -1.81 1.69
CA PRO A 81 5.18 -2.25 1.88
C PRO A 81 5.33 -3.63 2.54
N TYR A 82 4.29 -4.20 3.15
CA TYR A 82 4.34 -5.50 3.81
C TYR A 82 3.06 -6.31 3.58
N PRO A 83 3.16 -7.65 3.62
CA PRO A 83 2.02 -8.52 3.37
C PRO A 83 0.99 -8.40 4.49
N GLY A 84 -0.29 -8.55 4.13
CA GLY A 84 -1.36 -8.53 5.12
C GLY A 84 -1.58 -7.18 5.80
N ALA A 85 -1.16 -6.07 5.17
CA ALA A 85 -1.35 -4.72 5.73
C ALA A 85 -2.82 -4.35 6.06
N CYS A 86 -3.80 -5.05 5.49
CA CYS A 86 -5.23 -4.88 5.77
C CYS A 86 -5.77 -5.78 6.90
N ILE A 87 -4.98 -6.77 7.31
CA ILE A 87 -5.36 -7.78 8.31
C ILE A 87 -4.52 -7.67 9.58
N HIS A 88 -3.29 -7.15 9.48
CA HIS A 88 -2.39 -6.91 10.59
C HIS A 88 -2.41 -5.43 11.01
N VAL A 89 -2.17 -5.20 12.30
CA VAL A 89 -2.16 -3.86 12.90
C VAL A 89 -0.73 -3.39 13.19
N PRO A 90 -0.44 -2.09 13.07
CA PRO A 90 -1.22 -1.04 12.41
C PRO A 90 -1.07 -1.06 10.87
N PRO A 91 -2.00 -0.47 10.11
CA PRO A 91 -1.83 -0.30 8.66
C PRO A 91 -0.70 0.71 8.33
N PRO A 92 -0.18 0.75 7.09
CA PRO A 92 0.86 1.68 6.71
C PRO A 92 0.34 3.13 6.74
N PRO A 93 1.19 4.12 7.04
CA PRO A 93 0.85 5.53 6.85
C PRO A 93 0.43 5.82 5.40
N PRO A 94 -0.46 6.81 5.15
CA PRO A 94 -0.92 7.15 3.80
C PRO A 94 0.21 7.43 2.79
N ASN A 95 1.35 7.94 3.25
CA ASN A 95 2.54 8.17 2.42
C ASN A 95 3.42 6.95 2.15
N GLN A 96 2.95 5.76 2.53
CA GLN A 96 3.50 4.45 2.16
C GLN A 96 2.52 3.61 1.33
N ILE A 97 1.36 4.15 0.96
CA ILE A 97 0.35 3.48 0.15
C ILE A 97 0.31 4.15 -1.23
N VAL A 98 0.26 3.35 -2.29
CA VAL A 98 0.15 3.83 -3.67
C VAL A 98 -1.08 3.23 -4.34
N LEU A 99 -2.01 4.07 -4.84
CA LEU A 99 -3.12 3.59 -5.67
C LEU A 99 -2.62 3.34 -7.10
N ILE A 100 -2.76 2.11 -7.57
CA ILE A 100 -2.39 1.71 -8.92
C ILE A 100 -3.64 1.57 -9.78
N ASN A 101 -3.64 2.27 -10.92
CA ASN A 101 -4.61 2.07 -11.98
C ASN A 101 -3.95 1.26 -13.10
N TYR A 102 -4.49 0.07 -13.39
CA TYR A 102 -3.98 -0.84 -14.40
C TYR A 102 -5.11 -1.45 -15.24
N PRO A 103 -5.63 -0.73 -16.26
CA PRO A 103 -6.78 -1.18 -17.05
C PRO A 103 -6.59 -2.52 -17.79
N LYS A 104 -5.34 -2.97 -18.00
CA LYS A 104 -5.04 -4.27 -18.60
C LYS A 104 -5.39 -5.45 -17.69
N GLY A 105 -5.53 -5.19 -16.38
CA GLY A 105 -5.82 -6.19 -15.37
C GLY A 105 -4.63 -7.09 -15.06
N ILE A 106 -4.52 -7.54 -13.81
CA ILE A 106 -3.60 -8.60 -13.39
C ILE A 106 -4.37 -9.69 -12.63
N GLN A 107 -3.98 -10.95 -12.86
CA GLN A 107 -4.46 -12.06 -12.05
C GLN A 107 -3.69 -12.08 -10.73
N ILE A 108 -4.39 -11.94 -9.61
CA ILE A 108 -3.81 -12.01 -8.26
C ILE A 108 -4.48 -13.19 -7.57
N ASN A 109 -3.71 -14.26 -7.35
CA ASN A 109 -4.20 -15.47 -6.67
C ASN A 109 -3.88 -15.42 -5.17
N ASP A 110 -2.79 -14.75 -4.81
CA ASP A 110 -2.33 -14.61 -3.44
C ASP A 110 -1.87 -13.17 -3.18
N ILE A 111 -2.46 -12.52 -2.17
CA ILE A 111 -2.09 -11.14 -1.76
C ILE A 111 -0.80 -11.11 -0.92
N TYR A 112 -0.31 -12.26 -0.48
CA TYR A 112 0.96 -12.43 0.20
C TYR A 112 2.13 -12.56 -0.79
N GLU A 113 1.86 -12.68 -2.10
CA GLU A 113 2.90 -12.65 -3.12
C GLU A 113 3.19 -11.19 -3.55
N PRO A 114 4.46 -10.75 -3.52
CA PRO A 114 4.79 -9.40 -3.95
C PRO A 114 4.69 -9.27 -5.47
N ILE A 115 4.40 -8.05 -5.92
CA ILE A 115 4.37 -7.67 -7.33
C ILE A 115 5.34 -6.52 -7.63
N TRP A 116 5.83 -6.50 -8.87
CA TRP A 116 6.48 -5.35 -9.46
C TRP A 116 5.47 -4.55 -10.28
N VAL A 117 5.44 -3.24 -10.03
CA VAL A 117 4.67 -2.26 -10.79
C VAL A 117 5.66 -1.29 -11.44
N ILE A 118 5.52 -1.08 -12.75
CA ILE A 118 6.25 -0.04 -13.47
C ILE A 118 5.23 0.96 -13.99
N GLY A 119 5.45 2.24 -13.71
CA GLY A 119 4.55 3.29 -14.17
C GLY A 119 4.98 4.67 -13.71
N LYS A 120 4.21 5.66 -14.14
CA LYS A 120 4.43 7.06 -13.77
C LYS A 120 3.76 7.35 -12.43
N LEU A 121 4.57 7.72 -11.44
CA LEU A 121 4.09 8.06 -10.10
C LEU A 121 3.59 9.51 -10.08
N HIS A 122 2.46 9.73 -9.41
CA HIS A 122 1.84 11.01 -9.17
C HIS A 122 1.58 11.22 -7.68
N ILE A 123 1.69 12.46 -7.24
CA ILE A 123 1.37 12.92 -5.89
C ILE A 123 -0.06 13.45 -5.93
N GLU A 124 -0.98 12.61 -5.48
CA GLU A 124 -2.41 12.88 -5.50
C GLU A 124 -3.04 12.27 -4.25
N GLN A 125 -3.84 13.07 -3.55
CA GLN A 125 -4.54 12.59 -2.36
C GLN A 125 -5.75 11.77 -2.79
N VAL A 126 -5.77 10.53 -2.33
CA VAL A 126 -6.89 9.61 -2.52
C VAL A 126 -7.43 9.23 -1.15
N THR A 127 -8.73 9.36 -1.00
CA THR A 127 -9.47 8.83 0.13
C THR A 127 -10.58 7.97 -0.43
N ASN A 128 -10.58 6.67 -0.10
CA ASN A 128 -11.69 5.78 -0.41
C ASN A 128 -12.19 5.05 0.84
N GLU A 129 -13.09 4.08 0.67
CA GLU A 129 -13.62 3.30 1.79
C GLU A 129 -12.52 2.47 2.48
N LEU A 130 -11.47 2.07 1.76
CA LEU A 130 -10.43 1.18 2.26
C LEU A 130 -9.26 1.93 2.90
N ALA A 131 -8.72 2.96 2.25
CA ALA A 131 -7.49 3.63 2.67
C ALA A 131 -7.50 5.14 2.37
N ASP A 132 -6.59 5.83 3.06
CA ASP A 132 -6.04 7.11 2.62
C ASP A 132 -4.66 6.86 1.98
N ALA A 133 -4.41 7.45 0.82
CA ALA A 133 -3.13 7.41 0.13
C ALA A 133 -2.79 8.81 -0.42
N VAL A 134 -1.50 9.08 -0.63
CA VAL A 134 -1.03 10.35 -1.23
C VAL A 134 -0.22 10.16 -2.51
N TYR A 135 -0.16 8.93 -2.99
CA TYR A 135 0.47 8.59 -4.26
C TYR A 135 -0.48 7.78 -5.13
N THR A 136 -0.49 8.09 -6.41
CA THR A 136 -1.20 7.33 -7.44
C THR A 136 -0.21 6.96 -8.56
N MET A 137 -0.52 5.90 -9.30
CA MET A 137 0.29 5.48 -10.44
C MET A 137 -0.60 4.97 -11.56
N GLN A 138 -0.38 5.47 -12.78
CA GLN A 138 -0.83 4.77 -13.98
C GLN A 138 0.25 3.75 -14.35
N ALA A 139 -0.10 2.46 -14.25
CA ALA A 139 0.85 1.38 -14.48
C ALA A 139 0.96 1.04 -15.98
N ASP A 140 2.20 0.97 -16.46
CA ASP A 140 2.54 0.48 -17.79
C ASP A 140 2.62 -1.05 -17.81
N ASN A 141 3.20 -1.61 -16.73
CA ASN A 141 3.38 -3.04 -16.52
C ASN A 141 3.19 -3.40 -15.04
N VAL A 142 2.48 -4.50 -14.80
CA VAL A 142 2.36 -5.15 -13.49
C VAL A 142 2.64 -6.63 -13.66
N ARG A 143 3.47 -7.20 -12.78
CA ARG A 143 3.76 -8.63 -12.76
C ARG A 143 4.12 -9.11 -11.35
N LEU A 144 3.93 -10.40 -11.09
CA LEU A 144 4.46 -11.04 -9.89
C LEU A 144 5.99 -10.95 -9.87
N VAL A 145 6.54 -10.79 -8.66
CA VAL A 145 7.98 -10.98 -8.43
C VAL A 145 8.31 -12.45 -8.70
N GLN A 146 9.43 -12.69 -9.36
CA GLN A 146 9.94 -14.03 -9.64
C GLN A 146 11.21 -14.27 -8.82
N GLU A 147 11.56 -15.52 -8.59
CA GLU A 147 12.78 -15.89 -7.86
C GLU A 147 14.06 -15.28 -8.48
N SER A 148 14.08 -15.11 -9.81
CA SER A 148 15.17 -14.45 -10.53
C SER A 148 15.31 -12.94 -10.28
N ASP A 149 14.34 -12.32 -9.60
CA ASP A 149 14.41 -10.91 -9.18
C ASP A 149 15.08 -10.72 -7.81
N LEU A 150 15.31 -11.79 -7.05
CA LEU A 150 15.86 -11.81 -5.69
C LEU A 150 17.37 -12.15 -5.69
#